data_AF-R9L6B4-F1
#
_entry.id   AF-R9L6B4-F1
#
_cell.length_a   1.000
_cell.length_b   1.000
_cell.length_c   1.000
_cell.angle_alpha   90.00
_cell.angle_beta   90.00
_cell.angle_gamma   90.00
#
_symmetry.space_group_name_H-M   'P 1'
#
loop_
_entity.id
_entity.type
_entity.pdbx_description
1 polymer ?
#
loop_
_entity_poly.entity_id
_entity_poly.type
_entity_poly.pdbx_seq_one_letter_code
_entity_poly.pdbx_strand_id
1 'polypeptide(L)'
;MSDLLKKAISLGWGLTIMSKEKVESIVDDLVKRGELAPSESKQLVEKLIERGSEEQSKFKELVNEQVRSALQNMGLATAKEVEELTRRVAELEIQLAELQQP
;
A
#
# COMPACT_ATOMS: atom_id res chain seq x y z
N MET A 1 3.36 -23.14 11.47
CA MET A 1 3.52 -22.21 10.34
C MET A 1 3.78 -23.04 9.10
N SER A 2 2.97 -22.89 8.06
CA SER A 2 2.99 -23.76 6.87
C SER A 2 4.34 -23.71 6.16
N ASP A 3 4.86 -24.87 5.74
CA ASP A 3 6.13 -24.96 4.99
C ASP A 3 6.14 -24.13 3.70
N LEU A 4 4.96 -23.82 3.17
CA LEU A 4 4.77 -22.93 2.02
C LEU A 4 5.24 -21.50 2.30
N LEU A 5 4.97 -20.97 3.50
CA LEU A 5 5.41 -19.64 3.92
C LEU A 5 6.93 -19.58 4.05
N LYS A 6 7.53 -20.61 4.66
CA LYS A 6 9.00 -20.71 4.76
C LYS A 6 9.65 -20.82 3.38
N LYS A 7 9.09 -21.65 2.49
CA LYS A 7 9.58 -21.80 1.11
C LYS A 7 9.49 -20.50 0.34
N ALA A 8 8.37 -19.77 0.43
CA ALA A 8 8.19 -18.48 -0.23
C ALA A 8 9.23 -17.45 0.24
N ILE A 9 9.44 -17.34 1.57
CA ILE A 9 10.45 -16.44 2.14
C ILE A 9 11.87 -16.83 1.70
N SER A 10 12.21 -18.12 1.76
CA SER A 10 13.55 -18.63 1.41
C SER A 10 13.91 -18.54 -0.07
N LEU A 11 12.90 -18.51 -0.94
CA LEU A 11 13.10 -18.36 -2.39
C LEU A 11 13.17 -16.89 -2.82
N GLY A 12 13.09 -15.95 -1.88
CA GLY A 12 12.96 -14.52 -2.21
C GLY A 12 11.63 -14.21 -2.90
N TRP A 13 10.65 -15.10 -2.82
CA TRP A 13 9.26 -14.83 -3.18
C TRP A 13 8.64 -14.06 -2.02
N GLY A 14 9.21 -12.87 -1.78
CA GLY A 14 8.57 -11.88 -0.94
C GLY A 14 7.18 -11.53 -1.51
N LEU A 15 6.51 -10.59 -0.89
CA LEU A 15 5.31 -9.93 -1.42
C LEU A 15 5.65 -9.11 -2.68
N THR A 16 6.37 -9.70 -3.65
CA THR A 16 6.62 -9.10 -4.94
C THR A 16 5.27 -9.00 -5.62
N ILE A 17 4.92 -7.77 -5.98
CA ILE A 17 3.77 -7.44 -6.84
C ILE A 17 3.77 -8.45 -7.98
N MET A 18 2.73 -9.30 -8.07
CA MET A 18 2.61 -10.18 -9.23
C MET A 18 2.45 -9.30 -10.45
N SER A 19 3.44 -9.30 -11.35
CA SER A 19 3.35 -8.54 -12.59
C SER A 19 2.31 -9.17 -13.51
N LYS A 20 1.77 -8.36 -14.42
CA LYS A 20 0.82 -8.82 -15.43
C LYS A 20 1.35 -10.03 -16.20
N GLU A 21 2.62 -9.97 -16.60
CA GLU A 21 3.31 -11.05 -17.32
C GLU A 21 3.36 -12.35 -16.51
N LYS A 22 3.49 -12.24 -15.17
CA LYS A 22 3.50 -13.41 -14.29
C LYS A 22 2.11 -14.04 -14.20
N VAL A 23 1.06 -13.22 -14.06
CA VAL A 23 -0.33 -13.68 -14.05
C VAL A 23 -0.67 -14.36 -15.38
N GLU A 24 -0.32 -13.74 -16.51
CA GLU A 24 -0.49 -14.31 -17.85
C GLU A 24 0.22 -15.67 -17.97
N SER A 25 1.48 -15.78 -17.53
CA SER A 25 2.22 -17.04 -17.60
C SER A 25 1.57 -18.18 -16.79
N ILE A 26 1.01 -17.87 -15.63
CA ILE A 26 0.34 -18.87 -14.77
C ILE A 26 -0.96 -19.31 -15.44
N VAL A 27 -1.75 -18.37 -15.97
CA VAL A 27 -3.00 -18.68 -16.65
C VAL A 27 -2.77 -19.47 -17.93
N ASP A 28 -1.74 -19.13 -18.71
CA ASP A 28 -1.35 -19.88 -19.90
C ASP A 28 -0.93 -21.32 -19.58
N ASP A 29 -0.25 -21.53 -18.46
CA ASP A 29 0.12 -22.88 -18.01
C ASP A 29 -1.10 -23.71 -17.60
N LEU A 30 -2.14 -23.09 -17.02
CA LEU A 30 -3.42 -23.75 -16.75
C LEU A 30 -4.12 -24.17 -18.04
N VAL A 31 -4.09 -23.32 -19.08
CA VAL A 31 -4.64 -23.66 -20.40
C VAL A 31 -3.88 -24.82 -21.03
N LYS A 32 -2.54 -24.80 -21.00
CA LYS A 32 -1.70 -25.88 -21.55
C LYS A 32 -1.95 -27.23 -20.87
N ARG A 33 -2.27 -27.21 -19.57
CA ARG A 33 -2.62 -28.41 -18.80
C ARG A 33 -4.05 -28.90 -19.06
N GLY A 34 -4.84 -28.14 -19.81
CA GLY A 34 -6.26 -28.43 -20.04
C GLY A 34 -7.15 -28.14 -18.83
N GLU A 35 -6.61 -27.45 -17.81
CA GLU A 35 -7.33 -27.08 -16.59
C GLU A 35 -8.19 -25.81 -16.79
N LEU A 36 -7.95 -25.05 -17.86
CA LEU A 36 -8.70 -23.85 -18.22
C LEU A 36 -8.95 -23.80 -19.73
N ALA A 37 -10.17 -23.41 -20.14
CA ALA A 37 -10.47 -23.23 -21.55
C ALA A 37 -9.74 -21.98 -22.09
N PRO A 38 -9.18 -22.03 -23.32
CA PRO A 38 -8.52 -20.86 -23.93
C PRO A 38 -9.42 -19.63 -24.00
N SER A 39 -10.74 -19.82 -24.18
CA SER A 39 -11.75 -18.76 -24.21
C SER A 39 -11.90 -18.02 -22.88
N GLU A 40 -11.58 -18.68 -21.76
CA GLU A 40 -11.75 -18.14 -20.40
C GLU A 40 -10.48 -17.50 -19.84
N SER A 41 -9.32 -17.80 -20.45
CA SER A 41 -8.00 -17.34 -20.04
C SER A 41 -7.90 -15.82 -19.85
N LYS A 42 -8.31 -15.05 -20.87
CA LYS A 42 -8.24 -13.58 -20.85
C LYS A 42 -9.07 -12.97 -19.72
N GLN A 43 -10.30 -13.45 -19.52
CA GLN A 43 -11.18 -12.96 -18.47
C GLN A 43 -10.61 -13.26 -17.07
N LEU A 44 -9.96 -14.42 -16.90
CA LEU A 44 -9.32 -14.77 -15.64
C LEU A 44 -8.10 -13.87 -15.36
N VAL A 45 -7.26 -13.61 -16.37
CA VAL A 45 -6.12 -12.68 -16.23
C VAL A 45 -6.59 -11.29 -15.79
N GLU A 46 -7.58 -10.73 -16.49
CA GLU A 46 -8.13 -9.40 -16.18
C GLU A 46 -8.66 -9.35 -14.74
N LYS A 47 -9.47 -10.34 -14.34
CA LYS A 47 -10.04 -10.42 -12.99
C LYS A 47 -8.98 -10.54 -11.90
N LEU A 48 -7.91 -11.30 -12.15
CA LEU A 48 -6.81 -11.46 -11.19
C LEU A 48 -5.99 -10.17 -11.03
N ILE A 49 -5.77 -9.44 -12.13
CA ILE A 49 -5.06 -8.15 -12.10
C ILE A 49 -5.90 -7.10 -11.36
N GLU A 50 -7.17 -6.98 -11.71
CA GLU A 50 -8.09 -6.01 -11.09
C GLU A 50 -8.20 -6.25 -9.58
N ARG A 51 -8.50 -7.50 -9.19
CA ARG A 51 -8.59 -7.87 -7.77
C ARG A 51 -7.26 -7.73 -7.05
N GLY A 52 -6.15 -8.05 -7.71
CA GLY A 52 -4.80 -7.85 -7.16
C GLY A 52 -4.51 -6.38 -6.85
N SER A 53 -4.90 -5.47 -7.76
CA SER A 53 -4.74 -4.02 -7.58
C SER A 53 -5.58 -3.48 -6.42
N GLU A 54 -6.83 -3.93 -6.28
CA GLU A 54 -7.69 -3.54 -5.16
C GLU A 54 -7.12 -3.99 -3.81
N GLU A 55 -6.73 -5.26 -3.71
CA GLU A 55 -6.18 -5.82 -2.47
C GLU A 55 -4.82 -5.20 -2.12
N GLN A 56 -3.98 -4.89 -3.12
CA GLN A 56 -2.74 -4.16 -2.91
C GLN A 56 -2.99 -2.76 -2.32
N SER A 57 -4.02 -2.06 -2.81
CA SER A 57 -4.38 -0.72 -2.34
C SER A 57 -4.85 -0.76 -0.88
N LYS A 58 -5.75 -1.68 -0.53
CA LYS A 58 -6.20 -1.89 0.85
C LYS A 58 -5.03 -2.27 1.78
N PHE A 59 -4.15 -3.16 1.33
CA PHE A 59 -2.98 -3.55 2.11
C PHE A 59 -2.05 -2.35 2.37
N LYS A 60 -1.82 -1.51 1.35
CA LYS A 60 -1.02 -0.29 1.50
C LYS A 60 -1.63 0.68 2.50
N GLU A 61 -2.95 0.84 2.49
CA GLU A 61 -3.68 1.67 3.47
C GLU A 61 -3.49 1.14 4.89
N LEU A 62 -3.70 -0.16 5.11
CA LEU A 62 -3.50 -0.81 6.41
C LEU A 62 -2.08 -0.64 6.93
N VAL A 63 -1.08 -0.83 6.07
CA VAL A 63 0.34 -0.63 6.45
C VAL A 63 0.59 0.82 6.83
N ASN A 64 0.11 1.78 6.02
CA ASN A 64 0.28 3.20 6.31
C ASN A 64 -0.39 3.61 7.63
N GLU A 65 -1.59 3.10 7.90
CA GLU A 65 -2.32 3.34 9.14
C GLU A 65 -1.57 2.76 10.35
N GLN A 66 -1.06 1.53 10.23
CA GLN A 66 -0.30 0.88 11.29
C GLN A 66 1.01 1.62 11.58
N VAL A 67 1.72 2.05 10.54
CA VAL A 67 2.94 2.85 10.66
C VAL A 67 2.64 4.19 11.33
N ARG A 68 1.59 4.89 10.88
CA ARG A 68 1.16 6.17 11.47
C ARG A 68 0.82 6.01 12.95
N SER A 69 0.05 4.98 13.30
CA SER A 69 -0.32 4.69 14.70
C SER A 69 0.91 4.38 15.55
N ALA A 70 1.87 3.62 15.02
CA ALA A 70 3.11 3.33 15.73
C ALA A 70 3.93 4.61 16.00
N LEU A 71 4.08 5.49 15.00
CA LEU A 71 4.78 6.77 15.15
C LEU A 71 4.09 7.67 16.18
N GLN A 72 2.76 7.75 16.15
CA GLN A 72 1.97 8.50 17.13
C GLN A 72 2.14 7.95 18.55
N ASN A 73 2.14 6.63 18.73
CA ASN A 73 2.38 5.99 20.02
C ASN A 73 3.80 6.26 20.57
N MET A 74 4.77 6.54 19.69
CA MET A 74 6.11 6.97 20.07
C MET A 74 6.21 8.47 20.36
N GLY A 75 5.09 9.21 20.27
CA GLY A 75 5.05 10.67 20.45
C GLY A 75 5.62 11.46 19.28
N LEU A 76 5.79 10.84 18.10
CA LEU A 76 6.29 11.53 16.91
C LEU A 76 5.14 12.22 16.18
N ALA A 77 5.26 13.54 16.02
CA ALA A 77 4.34 14.32 15.20
C ALA A 77 4.60 14.10 13.70
N THR A 78 3.53 14.10 12.91
CA THR A 78 3.64 14.07 11.45
C THR A 78 4.10 15.42 10.91
N ALA A 79 4.73 15.43 9.73
CA ALA A 79 5.16 16.68 9.08
C ALA A 79 4.00 17.66 8.88
N LYS A 80 2.80 17.15 8.58
CA LYS A 80 1.58 17.96 8.40
C LYS A 80 1.15 18.63 9.70
N GLU A 81 1.17 17.91 10.83
CA GLU A 81 0.84 18.48 12.15
C GLU A 81 1.86 19.58 12.53
N VAL A 82 3.14 19.38 12.22
CA VAL A 82 4.19 20.39 12.47
C VAL A 82 3.98 21.63 11.59
N GLU A 83 3.66 21.45 10.31
CA GLU A 83 3.36 22.56 9.39
C GLU A 83 2.14 23.37 9.85
N GLU A 84 1.07 22.69 10.26
CA GLU A 84 -0.15 23.32 10.76
C GLU A 84 0.12 24.11 12.05
N LEU A 85 0.90 23.56 12.98
CA LEU A 85 1.32 24.27 14.18
C LEU A 85 2.21 25.48 13.84
N THR A 86 3.15 25.34 12.91
CA THR A 86 4.04 26.43 12.49
C THR A 86 3.23 27.59 11.91
N ARG A 87 2.23 27.29 11.07
CA ARG A 87 1.33 28.30 10.52
C ARG A 87 0.53 29.01 11.61
N ARG A 88 -0.05 28.25 12.55
CA ARG A 88 -0.81 28.82 13.67
C ARG A 88 0.06 29.70 14.56
N VAL A 89 1.31 29.31 14.79
CA VAL A 89 2.28 30.12 15.54
C VAL A 89 2.55 31.44 14.81
N ALA A 90 2.81 31.41 13.50
CA ALA A 90 3.02 32.62 12.72
C ALA A 90 1.80 33.56 12.73
N GLU A 91 0.59 33.02 12.62
CA GLU A 91 -0.65 33.81 12.71
C GLU A 91 -0.80 34.48 14.09
N LEU A 92 -0.48 33.76 15.18
CA LEU A 92 -0.49 34.30 16.54
C LEU A 92 0.59 35.36 16.76
N GLU A 93 1.78 35.17 16.19
CA GLU A 93 2.88 36.15 16.25
C GLU A 93 2.49 37.47 15.57
N ILE A 94 1.79 37.41 14.43
CA ILE A 94 1.27 38.59 13.74
C ILE A 94 0.22 39.31 14.61
N GLN A 95 -0.76 38.59 15.15
CA GLN A 95 -1.81 39.18 16.00
C GLN A 95 -1.22 39.82 17.26
N LEU A 96 -0.23 39.18 17.87
CA LEU A 96 0.45 39.73 19.04
C LEU A 96 1.19 41.03 18.69
N ALA A 97 1.85 41.09 17.53
CA ALA A 97 2.52 42.29 17.05
C ALA A 97 1.53 43.44 16.80
N GLU A 98 0.34 43.16 16.25
CA GLU A 98 -0.72 44.15 16.05
C GLU A 98 -1.26 44.70 17.39
N LEU A 99 -1.46 43.83 18.39
CA LEU A 99 -1.94 44.23 19.71
C LEU A 99 -0.90 45.01 20.54
N GLN A 100 0.39 44.82 20.24
CA GLN A 100 1.50 45.52 20.89
C GLN A 100 1.86 46.85 20.20
N GLN A 101 1.24 47.19 19.07
CA GLN A 101 1.37 48.51 18.47
C GLN A 101 0.49 49.51 19.24
N PRO A 102 1.07 50.60 19.79
CA PRO A 102 0.35 51.59 20.59
C PRO A 102 -0.65 52.44 19.79
#